data_AF-A0A953A4F9-F1
#
_entry.id   AF-A0A953A4F9-F1
#
_cell.length_a   1.000
_cell.length_b   1.000
_cell.length_c   1.000
_cell.angle_alpha   90.00
_cell.angle_beta   90.00
_cell.angle_gamma   90.00
#
_symmetry.space_group_name_H-M   'P 1'
#
loop_
_entity.id
_entity.type
_entity.pdbx_description
1 polymer ?
#
loop_
_entity_poly.entity_id
_entity_poly.type
_entity_poly.pdbx_seq_one_letter_code
_entity_poly.pdbx_strand_id
1 'polypeptide(L)' 'MSQDHLIKLVSVGDEKGVGKGHTYYSTKNRKSVEGKLELKKYNPVARKHTTYKEKKA' A
#
# COMPACT_ATOMS: atom_id res chain seq x y z
N MET A 1 19.19 -8.57 0.02
CA MET A 1 17.96 -7.75 -0.07
C MET A 1 17.67 -7.21 1.32
N SER A 2 18.11 -5.98 1.64
CA SER A 2 17.94 -5.43 2.99
C SER A 2 16.46 -5.10 3.28
N GLN A 3 15.98 -5.48 4.46
CA GLN A 3 14.66 -5.08 4.98
C GLN A 3 14.55 -3.57 5.21
N ASP A 4 15.69 -2.85 5.20
CA ASP A 4 15.72 -1.42 5.41
C ASP A 4 14.77 -0.73 4.47
N HIS A 5 14.70 -1.07 3.19
CA HIS A 5 13.86 -0.36 2.22
C HIS A 5 12.41 -0.85 2.15
N LEU A 6 12.03 -1.84 2.97
CA LEU A 6 10.71 -2.45 2.91
C LEU A 6 9.62 -1.50 3.43
N ILE A 7 8.52 -1.44 2.70
CA ILE A 7 7.32 -0.69 3.05
C ILE A 7 6.08 -1.56 2.91
N LYS A 8 5.10 -1.29 3.75
CA LYS A 8 3.80 -1.97 3.74
C LYS A 8 2.75 -1.02 3.20
N LEU A 9 2.12 -1.37 2.09
CA LEU A 9 1.00 -0.63 1.52
C LEU A 9 -0.29 -1.27 2.01
N VAL A 10 -1.15 -0.51 2.71
CA VAL A 10 -2.43 -0.98 3.25
C VAL A 10 -3.57 -0.35 2.45
N SER A 11 -4.50 -1.17 1.99
CA SER A 11 -5.73 -0.69 1.34
C SER A 11 -6.66 0.01 2.33
N VAL A 12 -7.20 1.15 1.90
CA VAL A 12 -8.20 1.92 2.67
C VAL A 12 -9.57 1.24 2.63
N GLY A 13 -9.82 0.41 1.62
CA GLY A 13 -11.12 -0.21 1.33
C GLY A 13 -11.92 0.60 0.33
N ASP A 14 -12.96 -0.03 -0.23
CA ASP A 14 -13.96 0.65 -1.06
C ASP A 14 -15.04 1.36 -0.23
N GLU A 15 -15.93 2.11 -0.89
CA GLU A 15 -17.08 2.83 -0.29
C GLU A 15 -17.96 1.96 0.61
N LYS A 16 -17.98 0.64 0.37
CA LYS A 16 -18.73 -0.36 1.16
C LYS A 16 -17.89 -1.01 2.27
N GLY A 17 -16.65 -0.57 2.49
CA GLY A 17 -15.69 -1.16 3.44
C GLY A 17 -15.09 -2.50 3.00
N VAL A 18 -15.44 -2.98 1.81
CA VAL A 18 -14.95 -4.26 1.27
C VAL A 18 -13.48 -4.14 0.87
N GLY A 19 -12.68 -5.14 1.24
CA GLY A 19 -11.26 -5.21 0.88
C GLY A 19 -10.32 -4.32 1.69
N LYS A 20 -10.82 -3.62 2.73
CA LYS A 20 -9.97 -2.89 3.69
C LYS A 20 -9.01 -3.84 4.40
N GLY A 21 -7.74 -3.46 4.51
CA GLY A 21 -6.72 -4.25 5.22
C GLY A 21 -5.93 -5.23 4.35
N HIS A 22 -6.27 -5.39 3.06
CA HIS A 22 -5.38 -6.06 2.11
C HIS A 22 -4.07 -5.29 2.00
N THR A 23 -2.94 -6.01 1.96
CA THR A 23 -1.60 -5.41 2.03
C THR A 23 -0.65 -5.91 0.97
N TYR A 24 0.11 -4.98 0.40
CA TYR A 24 1.27 -5.28 -0.44
C TYR A 24 2.55 -4.92 0.29
N TYR A 25 3.57 -5.77 0.15
CA TYR A 25 4.93 -5.44 0.51
C TYR A 25 5.66 -4.96 -0.73
N SER A 26 6.30 -3.80 -0.62
CA SER A 26 7.08 -3.18 -1.69
C SER A 26 8.33 -2.58 -1.09
N THR A 27 9.29 -2.20 -1.93
CA THR A 27 10.45 -1.41 -1.49
C THR A 27 10.25 0.05 -1.87
N LYS A 28 10.82 0.97 -1.09
CA LYS A 28 10.97 2.38 -1.49
C LYS A 28 12.40 2.86 -1.28
N ASN A 29 12.84 3.74 -2.17
CA ASN A 29 14.07 4.48 -1.95
C ASN A 29 13.77 5.73 -1.12
N ARG A 30 14.16 5.72 0.16
CA ARG A 30 13.91 6.83 1.09
C ARG A 30 14.64 8.12 0.71
N LYS A 31 15.71 8.04 -0.09
CA LYS A 31 16.48 9.21 -0.53
C LYS A 31 15.78 9.99 -1.63
N SER A 32 15.05 9.31 -2.52
CA SER A 32 14.37 9.96 -3.64
C SER A 32 12.89 10.25 -3.36
N VAL A 33 12.27 9.49 -2.45
CA VAL A 33 10.86 9.66 -2.07
C VAL A 33 10.77 9.81 -0.56
N GLU A 34 10.69 11.06 -0.11
CA GLU A 34 10.62 11.41 1.30
C GLU A 34 9.19 11.30 1.88
N GLY A 35 8.17 11.46 1.03
CA GLY A 35 6.76 11.41 1.42
C GLY A 35 6.21 9.99 1.67
N LYS A 36 5.01 9.95 2.26
CA LYS A 36 4.20 8.73 2.32
C LYS A 36 3.59 8.47 0.94
N LEU A 37 3.77 7.27 0.41
CA LEU A 37 3.20 6.89 -0.87
C LEU A 37 1.70 6.59 -0.75
N GLU A 38 0.90 7.18 -1.65
CA GLU A 38 -0.48 6.79 -1.90
C GLU A 38 -0.60 6.29 -3.35
N LEU A 39 -0.96 5.03 -3.52
CA LEU A 39 -1.00 4.37 -4.83
C LEU A 39 -2.33 3.67 -5.04
N LYS A 40 -2.94 3.84 -6.22
CA LYS A 40 -4.06 2.98 -6.63
C LYS A 40 -3.51 1.66 -7.13
N LYS A 41 -3.83 0.57 -6.44
CA LYS A 41 -3.50 -0.79 -6.85
C LYS A 41 -4.75 -1.65 -6.87
N TYR A 42 -4.70 -2.72 -7.63
CA TYR A 42 -5.77 -3.71 -7.62
C TYR A 42 -5.92 -4.31 -6.22
N ASN A 43 -7.15 -4.51 -5.77
CA ASN A 43 -7.47 -5.21 -4.55
C ASN A 43 -8.20 -6.50 -4.93
N PRO A 44 -7.61 -7.68 -4.67
CA PRO A 44 -8.23 -8.95 -5.05
C PRO A 44 -9.52 -9.24 -4.28
N VAL A 45 -9.68 -8.68 -3.08
CA VAL A 45 -10.88 -8.88 -2.24
C VAL A 45 -12.05 -8.06 -2.76
N ALA A 46 -11.81 -6.79 -3.09
CA ALA A 46 -12.83 -5.90 -3.64
C ALA A 46 -13.00 -6.04 -5.17
N ARG A 47 -12.07 -6.73 -5.83
CA ARG A 47 -11.96 -6.90 -7.30
C ARG A 47 -11.93 -5.58 -8.07
N LYS A 48 -11.37 -4.54 -7.45
CA LYS A 48 -11.30 -3.17 -7.97
C LYS A 48 -9.98 -2.52 -7.60
N HIS A 49 -9.64 -1.44 -8.29
CA HIS A 49 -8.48 -0.63 -7.92
C HIS A 49 -8.84 0.29 -6.75
N THR A 50 -8.22 0.04 -5.61
CA THR A 50 -8.44 0.81 -4.38
C THR A 50 -7.22 1.63 -4.05
N THR A 51 -7.39 2.72 -3.31
CA THR A 51 -6.26 3.50 -2.79
C THR A 51 -5.56 2.71 -1.68
N TYR A 52 -4.26 2.51 -1.85
CA TYR A 52 -3.35 1.99 -0.84
C TYR A 52 -2.51 3.11 -0.27
N LYS A 53 -2.35 3.11 1.05
CA LYS A 53 -1.52 4.06 1.77
C LYS A 53 -0.32 3.35 2.37
N GLU A 54 0.83 4.00 2.32
CA GLU A 54 2.03 3.52 2.98
C GLU A 54 1.84 3.55 4.50
N LYS A 55 2.03 2.37 5.10
CA LYS A 55 2.17 2.16 6.52
C LYS A 55 3.62 1.76 6.78
N LYS A 56 4.20 2.34 7.83
CA LYS A 56 5.51 1.94 8.32
C LYS A 56 5.42 0.46 8.73
N ALA A 57 6.33 -0.36 8.22
CA ALA A 57 6.50 -1.74 8.65
C ALA A 57 6.92 -1.76 10.13
#